data_AF-A0A067MTF4-F1
#
_entry.id   AF-A0A067MTF4-F1
#
_cell.length_a   1.000
_cell.length_b   1.000
_cell.length_c   1.000
_cell.angle_alpha   90.00
_cell.angle_beta   90.00
_cell.angle_gamma   90.00
#
_symmetry.space_group_name_H-M   'P 1'
#
loop_
_entity.id
_entity.type
_entity.pdbx_description
1 polymer ?
#
loop_
_entity_poly.entity_id
_entity_poly.type
_entity_poly.pdbx_seq_one_letter_code
_entity_poly.pdbx_strand_id
1 'polypeptide(L)'
;MTPSPSHHALSDQLGVCVQAFAEARREYEARRQAAAESSDLNAQDLLAFIKSASDFECELIDYAYEARGLTDSLFDFVPPSCGNVVKNEEIGFGCGVAASFGQFFQRLKGSSGLPVNQGELFKELILKLLGKAGLPYDPAKKPSPHTSPLARHRENRPAIDVAVSSLFRTIAEARCEIYSERIPTPTAMAISLSVLASLSCTGWKDREPFVEVYRLDHSAEKLASLGYADPGLEGTIHTVAIDDAKKLVFVADSYRIKSFTWDSDGPRHQLLPVHTMDSGTCSSPISLLDGGARLLRMSGQKLLI
;
A
#
# COMPACT_ATOMS: atom_id res chain seq x y z
N MET A 1 43.19 9.14 -14.09
CA MET A 1 42.21 8.49 -13.20
C MET A 1 41.68 7.28 -13.93
N THR A 2 42.13 6.09 -13.53
CA THR A 2 41.55 4.83 -14.02
C THR A 2 40.17 4.66 -13.39
N PRO A 3 39.12 4.31 -14.16
CA PRO A 3 37.80 4.07 -13.59
C PRO A 3 37.90 2.97 -12.52
N SER A 4 37.19 3.17 -11.41
CA SER A 4 37.11 2.18 -10.33
C SER A 4 36.68 0.82 -10.92
N PRO A 5 37.35 -0.29 -10.59
CA PRO A 5 37.01 -1.62 -11.09
C PRO A 5 35.55 -2.04 -10.77
N SER A 6 34.88 -1.34 -9.86
CA SER A 6 33.45 -1.54 -9.55
C SER A 6 32.48 -1.12 -10.67
N HIS A 7 32.84 -0.16 -11.53
CA HIS A 7 31.91 0.36 -12.55
C HIS A 7 31.80 -0.53 -13.78
N HIS A 8 32.88 -1.16 -14.21
CA HIS A 8 32.86 -2.08 -15.34
C HIS A 8 32.13 -3.39 -14.98
N ALA A 9 32.38 -3.94 -13.79
CA ALA A 9 31.67 -5.12 -13.32
C ALA A 9 30.15 -4.92 -13.22
N LEU A 10 29.73 -3.74 -12.73
CA LEU A 10 28.31 -3.37 -12.66
C LEU A 10 27.68 -3.24 -14.07
N SER A 11 28.38 -2.60 -15.01
CA SER A 11 27.90 -2.41 -16.38
C SER A 11 27.75 -3.74 -17.12
N ASP A 12 28.70 -4.67 -16.95
CA ASP A 12 28.66 -5.97 -17.59
C ASP A 12 27.55 -6.85 -17.00
N GLN A 13 27.33 -6.78 -15.67
CA GLN A 13 26.20 -7.46 -15.01
C GLN A 13 24.86 -6.89 -15.45
N LEU A 14 24.71 -5.56 -15.56
CA LEU A 14 23.49 -4.94 -16.08
C LEU A 14 23.20 -5.37 -17.52
N GLY A 15 24.24 -5.50 -18.34
CA GLY A 15 24.13 -5.97 -19.73
C GLY A 15 23.54 -7.37 -19.83
N VAL A 16 24.03 -8.32 -19.01
CA VAL A 16 23.52 -9.70 -18.97
C VAL A 16 22.07 -9.75 -18.49
N CYS A 17 21.75 -8.96 -17.46
CA CYS A 17 20.41 -8.84 -16.90
C CYS A 17 19.39 -8.28 -17.92
N VAL A 18 19.72 -7.19 -18.61
CA VAL A 18 18.85 -6.58 -19.64
C VAL A 18 18.62 -7.54 -20.81
N GLN A 19 19.65 -8.31 -21.18
CA GLN A 19 19.53 -9.28 -22.26
C GLN A 19 18.62 -10.46 -21.91
N ALA A 20 18.75 -11.03 -20.70
CA ALA A 20 17.87 -12.09 -20.21
C ALA A 20 16.41 -11.62 -20.16
N PHE A 21 16.16 -10.41 -19.65
CA PHE A 21 14.82 -9.81 -19.63
C PHE A 21 14.22 -9.62 -21.04
N ALA A 22 15.03 -9.16 -21.99
CA ALA A 22 14.59 -8.97 -23.38
C ALA A 22 14.29 -10.30 -24.10
N GLU A 23 14.88 -11.41 -23.66
CA GLU A 23 14.60 -12.75 -24.18
C GLU A 23 13.31 -13.32 -23.58
N ALA A 24 13.14 -13.26 -22.25
CA ALA A 24 11.92 -13.67 -21.56
C ALA A 24 10.67 -12.92 -22.08
N ARG A 25 10.80 -11.60 -22.29
CA ARG A 25 9.74 -10.77 -22.87
C ARG A 25 9.38 -11.18 -24.30
N ARG A 26 10.38 -11.48 -25.15
CA ARG A 26 10.15 -11.93 -26.53
C ARG A 26 9.42 -13.26 -26.58
N GLU A 27 9.80 -14.21 -25.72
CA GLU A 27 9.13 -15.51 -25.62
C GLU A 27 7.67 -15.36 -25.16
N TYR A 28 7.41 -14.51 -24.17
CA TYR A 28 6.06 -14.20 -23.71
C TYR A 28 5.20 -13.55 -24.81
N GLU A 29 5.72 -12.54 -25.50
CA GLU A 29 4.99 -11.84 -26.57
C GLU A 29 4.66 -12.78 -27.75
N ALA A 30 5.57 -13.68 -28.12
CA ALA A 30 5.34 -14.68 -29.16
C ALA A 30 4.22 -15.68 -28.77
N ARG A 31 4.21 -16.15 -27.52
CA ARG A 31 3.13 -17.02 -27.01
C ARG A 31 1.79 -16.30 -26.94
N ARG A 32 1.80 -15.03 -26.55
CA ARG A 32 0.59 -14.19 -26.52
C ARG A 32 0.01 -13.99 -27.92
N GLN A 33 0.84 -13.77 -28.94
CA GLN A 33 0.39 -13.65 -30.33
C GLN A 33 -0.17 -14.98 -30.86
N ALA A 34 0.54 -16.10 -30.64
CA ALA A 34 0.05 -17.42 -31.02
C ALA A 34 -1.30 -17.77 -30.35
N ALA A 35 -1.48 -17.37 -29.09
CA ALA A 35 -2.74 -17.53 -28.37
C ALA A 35 -3.86 -16.61 -28.92
N ALA A 36 -3.53 -15.40 -29.35
CA ALA A 36 -4.49 -14.45 -29.91
C ALA A 36 -4.98 -14.83 -31.32
N GLU A 37 -4.15 -15.53 -32.10
CA GLU A 37 -4.47 -15.99 -33.47
C GLU A 37 -5.23 -17.33 -33.48
N SER A 38 -5.20 -18.06 -32.37
CA SER A 38 -5.85 -19.36 -32.19
C SER A 38 -7.24 -19.22 -31.53
N SER A 39 -8.31 -19.35 -32.31
CA SER A 39 -9.70 -19.30 -31.81
C SER A 39 -10.10 -20.50 -30.93
N ASP A 40 -9.34 -21.59 -30.96
CA ASP A 40 -9.66 -22.89 -30.32
C ASP A 40 -8.59 -23.32 -29.30
N LEU A 41 -8.20 -22.43 -28.39
CA LEU A 41 -7.32 -22.83 -27.28
C LEU A 41 -8.08 -23.75 -26.33
N ASN A 42 -7.59 -24.98 -26.17
CA ASN A 42 -8.14 -25.88 -25.17
C ASN A 42 -7.72 -25.45 -23.75
N ALA A 43 -8.36 -26.03 -22.74
CA ALA A 43 -8.11 -25.67 -21.34
C ALA A 43 -6.65 -25.88 -20.89
N GLN A 44 -5.92 -26.83 -21.50
CA GLN A 44 -4.51 -27.04 -21.20
C GLN A 44 -3.62 -25.94 -21.79
N ASP A 45 -3.92 -25.49 -23.00
CA ASP A 45 -3.17 -24.41 -23.65
C ASP A 45 -3.36 -23.08 -22.93
N LEU A 46 -4.60 -22.79 -22.48
CA LEU A 46 -4.89 -21.61 -21.66
C LEU A 46 -4.17 -21.68 -20.30
N LEU A 47 -4.14 -22.84 -19.66
CA LEU A 47 -3.42 -23.05 -18.41
C LEU A 47 -1.91 -22.87 -18.60
N ALA A 48 -1.34 -23.40 -19.68
CA ALA A 48 0.07 -23.23 -20.03
C ALA A 48 0.41 -21.76 -20.29
N PHE A 49 -0.47 -21.01 -20.97
CA PHE A 49 -0.31 -19.58 -21.18
C PHE A 49 -0.37 -18.79 -19.87
N ILE A 50 -1.38 -19.03 -19.03
CA ILE A 50 -1.50 -18.36 -17.71
C ILE A 50 -0.29 -18.67 -16.84
N LYS A 51 0.18 -19.92 -16.85
CA LYS A 51 1.40 -20.32 -16.14
C LYS A 51 2.60 -19.55 -16.68
N SER A 52 2.77 -19.47 -18.00
CA SER A 52 3.87 -18.71 -18.62
C SER A 52 3.82 -17.22 -18.29
N ALA A 53 2.62 -16.62 -18.22
CA ALA A 53 2.45 -15.22 -17.81
C ALA A 53 2.82 -15.01 -16.34
N SER A 54 2.41 -15.94 -15.47
CA SER A 54 2.75 -15.94 -14.05
C SER A 54 4.25 -16.16 -13.83
N ASP A 55 4.88 -17.07 -14.57
CA ASP A 55 6.32 -17.34 -14.48
C ASP A 55 7.13 -16.11 -14.91
N PHE A 56 6.69 -15.41 -15.96
CA PHE A 56 7.30 -14.15 -16.40
C PHE A 56 7.14 -13.02 -15.36
N GLU A 57 5.96 -12.91 -14.72
CA GLU A 57 5.73 -11.95 -13.64
C GLU A 57 6.65 -12.24 -12.44
N CYS A 58 6.80 -13.51 -12.05
CA CYS A 58 7.76 -13.93 -11.01
C CYS A 58 9.20 -13.60 -11.40
N GLU A 59 9.61 -13.86 -12.64
CA GLU A 59 10.96 -13.54 -13.11
C GLU A 59 11.21 -12.02 -13.12
N LEU A 60 10.19 -11.21 -13.44
CA LEU A 60 10.26 -9.74 -13.36
C LEU A 60 10.40 -9.24 -11.93
N ILE A 61 9.72 -9.90 -10.97
CA ILE A 61 9.87 -9.66 -9.53
C ILE A 61 11.27 -10.06 -9.06
N ASP A 62 11.73 -11.27 -9.39
CA ASP A 62 13.06 -11.75 -9.02
C ASP A 62 14.17 -10.88 -9.64
N TYR A 63 13.99 -10.41 -10.87
CA TYR A 63 14.87 -9.42 -11.51
C TYR A 63 14.90 -8.10 -10.74
N ALA A 64 13.75 -7.64 -10.24
CA ALA A 64 13.61 -6.39 -9.51
C ALA A 64 14.22 -6.46 -8.08
N TYR A 65 14.20 -7.64 -7.43
CA TYR A 65 14.56 -7.80 -6.01
C TYR A 65 15.78 -8.69 -5.72
N GLU A 66 16.03 -9.71 -6.54
CA GLU A 66 17.10 -10.69 -6.38
C GLU A 66 18.11 -10.61 -7.53
N ALA A 67 18.56 -9.40 -7.90
CA ALA A 67 19.72 -9.26 -8.76
C ALA A 67 20.94 -9.90 -8.05
N ARG A 68 21.16 -11.19 -8.33
CA ARG A 68 22.18 -12.05 -7.71
C ARG A 68 23.55 -11.41 -7.85
N GLY A 69 23.98 -10.67 -6.81
CA GLY A 69 25.29 -10.05 -6.73
C GLY A 69 25.32 -8.52 -6.66
N LEU A 70 24.18 -7.83 -6.76
CA LEU A 70 24.10 -6.40 -6.46
C LEU A 70 23.76 -6.21 -4.99
N THR A 71 24.57 -5.43 -4.26
CA THR A 71 24.38 -5.17 -2.82
C THR A 71 23.22 -4.23 -2.51
N ASP A 72 22.63 -3.63 -3.54
CA ASP A 72 21.43 -2.81 -3.46
C ASP A 72 20.39 -3.38 -4.43
N SER A 73 19.23 -3.78 -3.91
CA SER A 73 18.05 -4.16 -4.71
C SER A 73 17.74 -3.07 -5.73
N LEU A 74 17.35 -3.45 -6.96
CA LEU A 74 17.02 -2.46 -7.99
C LEU A 74 15.83 -1.56 -7.57
N PHE A 75 15.00 -2.07 -6.66
CA PHE A 75 13.90 -1.36 -6.01
C PHE A 75 13.82 -1.73 -4.51
N ASP A 76 13.79 -0.74 -3.61
CA ASP A 76 13.70 -0.96 -2.15
C ASP A 76 12.28 -1.34 -1.66
N PHE A 77 11.26 -1.29 -2.52
CA PHE A 77 9.88 -1.64 -2.15
C PHE A 77 8.93 -1.81 -3.36
N VAL A 78 8.04 -2.83 -3.31
CA VAL A 78 6.64 -2.76 -3.77
C VAL A 78 5.75 -3.54 -2.77
N PRO A 79 4.55 -3.04 -2.40
CA PRO A 79 3.64 -3.71 -1.48
C PRO A 79 2.78 -4.78 -2.21
N PRO A 80 1.75 -5.28 -1.53
CA PRO A 80 1.57 -6.66 -1.12
C PRO A 80 1.30 -7.64 -2.27
N SER A 81 1.91 -8.82 -2.19
CA SER A 81 1.79 -9.91 -3.17
C SER A 81 0.35 -10.42 -3.36
N CYS A 82 -0.13 -10.42 -4.60
CA CYS A 82 -1.24 -11.25 -5.06
C CYS A 82 -0.71 -12.56 -5.67
N GLY A 83 -0.27 -13.51 -4.83
CA GLY A 83 0.18 -14.82 -5.32
C GLY A 83 -0.99 -15.67 -5.83
N ASN A 84 -1.14 -15.82 -7.14
CA ASN A 84 -2.25 -16.57 -7.75
C ASN A 84 -2.10 -18.10 -7.73
N VAL A 85 -0.96 -18.66 -7.33
CA VAL A 85 -0.81 -20.11 -7.15
C VAL A 85 0.21 -20.43 -6.05
N VAL A 86 -0.24 -20.71 -4.83
CA VAL A 86 0.61 -21.33 -3.81
C VAL A 86 0.42 -22.84 -3.91
N LYS A 87 1.28 -23.51 -4.69
CA LYS A 87 1.46 -24.97 -4.61
C LYS A 87 2.59 -25.36 -3.65
N ASN A 88 3.25 -24.38 -3.05
CA ASN A 88 4.37 -24.63 -2.17
C ASN A 88 3.88 -24.63 -0.70
N GLU A 89 3.63 -25.83 -0.16
CA GLU A 89 3.34 -26.02 1.28
C GLU A 89 4.53 -25.59 2.17
N GLU A 90 5.71 -25.34 1.57
CA GLU A 90 6.94 -24.96 2.26
C GLU A 90 7.16 -23.45 2.39
N ILE A 91 6.37 -22.61 1.71
CA ILE A 91 6.42 -21.16 1.91
C ILE A 91 5.51 -20.81 3.08
N GLY A 92 5.93 -21.26 4.26
CA GLY A 92 5.53 -20.64 5.51
C GLY A 92 6.03 -19.19 5.54
N PHE A 93 5.41 -18.39 6.39
CA PHE A 93 5.91 -17.08 6.80
C PHE A 93 7.44 -17.04 6.77
N GLY A 94 8.03 -16.05 6.09
CA GLY A 94 9.48 -15.84 6.08
C GLY A 94 10.02 -16.05 7.49
N CYS A 95 11.03 -16.90 7.64
CA CYS A 95 11.44 -17.53 8.91
C CYS A 95 11.51 -16.58 10.12
N GLY A 96 11.74 -15.28 9.90
CA GLY A 96 11.72 -14.26 10.95
C GLY A 96 10.35 -14.01 11.61
N VAL A 97 9.24 -14.06 10.86
CA VAL A 97 7.90 -13.81 11.43
C VAL A 97 7.39 -15.03 12.19
N ALA A 98 7.62 -16.24 11.66
CA ALA A 98 7.28 -17.48 12.35
C ALA A 98 8.08 -17.63 13.67
N ALA A 99 9.36 -17.25 13.69
CA ALA A 99 10.17 -17.25 14.91
C ALA A 99 9.68 -16.23 15.95
N SER A 100 9.29 -15.03 15.50
CA SER A 100 8.81 -13.94 16.38
C SER A 100 7.46 -14.27 17.02
N PHE A 101 6.53 -14.85 16.26
CA PHE A 101 5.25 -15.31 16.79
C PHE A 101 5.36 -16.60 17.60
N GLY A 102 6.32 -17.48 17.28
CA GLY A 102 6.58 -18.70 18.04
C GLY A 102 6.84 -18.44 19.53
N GLN A 103 7.66 -17.43 19.86
CA GLN A 103 7.91 -17.04 21.25
C GLN A 103 6.68 -16.44 21.94
N PHE A 104 5.85 -15.69 21.20
CA PHE A 104 4.59 -15.14 21.71
C PHE A 104 3.61 -16.25 22.10
N PHE A 105 3.45 -17.27 21.24
CA PHE A 105 2.58 -18.40 21.51
C PHE A 105 3.10 -19.33 22.61
N GLN A 106 4.43 -19.47 22.76
CA GLN A 106 5.02 -20.18 23.90
C GLN A 106 4.70 -19.49 25.25
N ARG A 107 4.66 -18.16 25.28
CA ARG A 107 4.30 -17.40 26.50
C ARG A 107 2.81 -17.49 26.85
N LEU A 108 1.94 -17.56 25.84
CA LEU A 108 0.48 -17.69 26.05
C LEU A 108 0.07 -19.05 26.61
N LYS A 109 0.84 -20.12 26.37
CA LYS A 109 0.42 -21.48 26.73
C LYS A 109 0.59 -21.85 28.20
N GLY A 110 1.33 -21.06 28.98
CA GLY A 110 1.69 -21.41 30.36
C GLY A 110 2.56 -22.68 30.42
N SER A 111 3.38 -22.80 31.46
CA SER A 111 4.48 -23.77 31.55
C SER A 111 4.06 -25.25 31.75
N SER A 112 2.84 -25.67 31.39
CA SER A 112 2.34 -27.02 31.65
C SER A 112 2.72 -28.02 30.55
N GLY A 113 3.99 -28.44 30.56
CA GLY A 113 4.44 -29.83 30.70
C GLY A 113 4.00 -30.99 29.79
N LEU A 114 3.20 -30.82 28.73
CA LEU A 114 2.87 -31.94 27.83
C LEU A 114 3.52 -31.81 26.43
N PRO A 115 4.21 -32.85 25.94
CA PRO A 115 4.84 -32.85 24.62
C PRO A 115 3.76 -33.03 23.55
N VAL A 116 3.12 -31.93 23.17
CA VAL A 116 2.25 -31.90 21.99
C VAL A 116 3.13 -31.72 20.76
N ASN A 117 2.86 -32.52 19.72
CA ASN A 117 3.57 -32.48 18.44
C ASN A 117 3.44 -31.06 17.83
N GLN A 118 4.48 -30.24 18.01
CA GLN A 118 4.44 -28.78 17.82
C GLN A 118 4.04 -28.38 16.40
N GLY A 119 4.37 -29.21 15.41
CA GLY A 119 4.07 -28.95 13.99
C GLY A 119 2.57 -28.93 13.68
N GLU A 120 1.81 -29.90 14.21
CA GLU A 120 0.36 -30.02 13.92
C GLU A 120 -0.44 -28.88 14.56
N LEU A 121 -0.13 -28.55 15.81
CA LEU A 121 -0.85 -27.50 16.53
C LEU A 121 -0.49 -26.10 16.00
N PHE A 122 0.76 -25.90 15.56
CA PHE A 122 1.17 -24.68 14.88
C PHE A 122 0.51 -24.55 13.50
N LYS A 123 0.44 -25.63 12.72
CA LYS A 123 -0.31 -25.67 11.45
C LYS A 123 -1.79 -25.37 11.65
N GLU A 124 -2.44 -25.97 12.64
CA GLU A 124 -3.86 -25.75 12.91
C GLU A 124 -4.14 -24.32 13.39
N LEU A 125 -3.25 -23.77 14.23
CA LEU A 125 -3.33 -22.39 14.70
C LEU A 125 -3.06 -21.39 13.56
N ILE A 126 -2.09 -21.67 12.70
CA ILE A 126 -1.83 -20.91 11.46
C ILE A 126 -3.04 -20.96 10.54
N LEU A 127 -3.62 -22.13 10.29
CA LEU A 127 -4.83 -22.28 9.47
C LEU A 127 -6.03 -21.54 10.06
N LYS A 128 -6.15 -21.51 11.40
CA LYS A 128 -7.20 -20.76 12.12
C LYS A 128 -6.96 -19.25 12.10
N LEU A 129 -5.71 -18.79 12.21
CA LEU A 129 -5.35 -17.36 12.25
C LEU A 129 -5.24 -16.72 10.86
N LEU A 130 -4.72 -17.45 9.88
CA LEU A 130 -4.32 -16.95 8.56
C LEU A 130 -5.25 -17.41 7.45
N GLY A 131 -6.21 -18.28 7.77
CA GLY A 131 -7.11 -18.90 6.82
C GLY A 131 -6.47 -20.07 6.08
N LYS A 132 -7.29 -20.82 5.35
CA LYS A 132 -6.81 -21.88 4.46
C LYS A 132 -5.91 -21.25 3.39
N ALA A 133 -4.78 -21.90 3.08
CA ALA A 133 -4.00 -21.59 1.88
C ALA A 133 -4.96 -21.46 0.70
N GLY A 134 -4.89 -20.33 -0.02
CA GLY A 134 -5.90 -19.97 -1.01
C GLY A 134 -6.07 -21.08 -2.03
N LEU A 135 -7.26 -21.69 -2.07
CA LEU A 135 -7.64 -22.60 -3.14
C LEU A 135 -7.50 -21.87 -4.50
N PRO A 136 -7.28 -22.61 -5.61
CA PRO A 136 -7.27 -22.02 -6.95
C PRO A 136 -8.49 -21.11 -7.16
N TYR A 137 -8.26 -19.99 -7.86
CA TYR A 137 -9.31 -19.01 -8.14
C TYR A 137 -10.51 -19.67 -8.82
N ASP A 138 -11.69 -19.53 -8.21
CA ASP A 138 -12.95 -20.05 -8.74
C ASP A 138 -13.84 -18.89 -9.21
N PRO A 139 -14.00 -18.67 -10.53
CA PRO A 139 -14.80 -17.58 -11.06
C PRO A 139 -16.29 -17.70 -10.70
N ALA A 140 -16.79 -18.89 -10.35
CA ALA A 140 -18.18 -19.07 -9.91
C ALA A 140 -18.42 -18.49 -8.50
N LYS A 141 -17.37 -18.26 -7.71
CA LYS A 141 -17.46 -17.65 -6.37
C LYS A 141 -17.33 -16.13 -6.38
N LYS A 142 -17.30 -15.47 -7.54
CA LYS A 142 -17.30 -14.01 -7.61
C LYS A 142 -18.60 -13.46 -7.00
N PRO A 143 -18.54 -12.54 -6.02
CA PRO A 143 -19.73 -11.92 -5.45
C PRO A 143 -20.43 -10.98 -6.45
N SER A 144 -19.70 -10.49 -7.46
CA SER A 144 -20.26 -9.71 -8.55
C SER A 144 -19.44 -9.87 -9.84
N PRO A 145 -20.03 -9.64 -11.02
CA PRO A 145 -19.29 -9.65 -12.29
C PRO A 145 -18.19 -8.58 -12.37
N HIS A 146 -18.24 -7.55 -11.52
CA HIS A 146 -17.24 -6.47 -11.46
C HIS A 146 -16.05 -6.77 -10.53
N THR A 147 -16.01 -7.96 -9.94
CA THR A 147 -14.98 -8.32 -8.98
C THR A 147 -13.71 -8.79 -9.68
N SER A 148 -12.58 -8.15 -9.37
CA SER A 148 -11.26 -8.52 -9.89
C SER A 148 -10.91 -9.98 -9.56
N PRO A 149 -10.23 -10.71 -10.45
CA PRO A 149 -9.67 -12.03 -10.13
C PRO A 149 -8.72 -12.04 -8.93
N LEU A 150 -8.14 -10.89 -8.57
CA LEU A 150 -7.26 -10.77 -7.41
C LEU A 150 -8.01 -10.61 -6.08
N ALA A 151 -9.32 -10.37 -6.12
CA ALA A 151 -10.12 -10.21 -4.91
C ALA A 151 -10.30 -11.56 -4.20
N ARG A 152 -9.83 -11.64 -2.96
CA ARG A 152 -10.03 -12.82 -2.10
C ARG A 152 -11.25 -12.61 -1.23
N HIS A 153 -12.17 -13.57 -1.25
CA HIS A 153 -13.36 -13.55 -0.40
C HIS A 153 -13.28 -14.65 0.65
N ARG A 154 -13.80 -14.37 1.85
CA ARG A 154 -13.98 -15.40 2.87
C ARG A 154 -14.97 -16.45 2.37
N GLU A 155 -14.62 -17.72 2.54
CA GLU A 155 -15.58 -18.83 2.39
C GLU A 155 -16.75 -18.62 3.36
N ASN A 156 -17.97 -18.99 2.96
CA ASN A 156 -19.19 -18.89 3.78
C ASN A 156 -19.60 -17.47 4.19
N ARG A 157 -19.33 -16.49 3.33
CA ARG A 157 -19.86 -15.14 3.51
C ARG A 157 -21.40 -15.19 3.49
N PRO A 158 -22.09 -14.57 4.46
CA PRO A 158 -23.54 -14.44 4.42
C PRO A 158 -23.96 -13.77 3.11
N ALA A 159 -25.01 -14.29 2.46
CA ALA A 159 -25.60 -13.62 1.32
C ALA A 159 -26.02 -12.20 1.73
N ILE A 160 -25.63 -11.20 0.95
CA ILE A 160 -26.15 -9.84 1.15
C ILE A 160 -27.51 -9.79 0.48
N ASP A 161 -28.54 -9.47 1.25
CA ASP A 161 -29.88 -9.30 0.72
C ASP A 161 -29.90 -8.19 -0.35
N VAL A 162 -30.66 -8.43 -1.44
CA VAL A 162 -30.87 -7.50 -2.54
C VAL A 162 -31.51 -6.20 -2.05
N ALA A 163 -32.26 -6.24 -0.94
CA ALA A 163 -32.91 -5.09 -0.31
C ALA A 163 -31.98 -4.18 0.51
N VAL A 164 -30.72 -4.59 0.77
CA VAL A 164 -29.75 -3.77 1.53
C VAL A 164 -29.38 -2.51 0.74
N SER A 165 -29.23 -1.38 1.44
CA SER A 165 -28.84 -0.11 0.80
C SER A 165 -27.49 -0.22 0.07
N SER A 166 -27.30 0.59 -0.97
CA SER A 166 -26.07 0.59 -1.77
C SER A 166 -24.81 0.78 -0.92
N LEU A 167 -24.84 1.67 0.08
CA LEU A 167 -23.73 1.91 1.00
C LEU A 167 -23.38 0.67 1.83
N PHE A 168 -24.38 0.03 2.44
CA PHE A 168 -24.14 -1.20 3.21
C PHE A 168 -23.65 -2.34 2.33
N ARG A 169 -24.12 -2.42 1.09
CA ARG A 169 -23.62 -3.39 0.11
C ARG A 169 -22.15 -3.12 -0.24
N THR A 170 -21.76 -1.87 -0.50
CA THR A 170 -20.37 -1.46 -0.75
C THR A 170 -19.46 -1.86 0.40
N ILE A 171 -19.85 -1.54 1.65
CA ILE A 171 -19.10 -1.89 2.86
C ILE A 171 -19.01 -3.40 3.01
N ALA A 172 -20.14 -4.10 2.92
CA ALA A 172 -20.18 -5.54 3.11
C ALA A 172 -19.30 -6.24 2.07
N GLU A 173 -19.37 -5.82 0.80
CA GLU A 173 -18.57 -6.35 -0.32
C GLU A 173 -17.10 -5.94 -0.28
N ALA A 174 -16.74 -5.04 0.62
CA ALA A 174 -15.41 -4.44 0.67
C ALA A 174 -14.99 -3.94 -0.73
N ARG A 175 -15.93 -3.34 -1.48
CA ARG A 175 -15.60 -2.72 -2.76
C ARG A 175 -14.63 -1.59 -2.47
N CYS A 176 -13.45 -1.67 -3.05
CA CYS A 176 -12.50 -0.59 -3.06
C CYS A 176 -12.23 -0.20 -4.51
N GLU A 177 -12.15 1.09 -4.73
CA GLU A 177 -11.56 1.65 -5.95
C GLU A 177 -10.08 1.91 -5.64
N ILE A 178 -9.22 1.45 -6.54
CA ILE A 178 -7.77 1.64 -6.42
C ILE A 178 -7.38 2.72 -7.41
N TYR A 179 -6.90 3.84 -6.88
CA TYR A 179 -6.27 4.88 -7.66
C TYR A 179 -4.76 4.78 -7.49
N SER A 180 -4.01 5.06 -8.55
CA SER A 180 -2.57 5.16 -8.53
C SER A 180 -2.19 6.57 -8.97
N GLU A 181 -1.60 7.34 -8.07
CA GLU A 181 -1.13 8.69 -8.32
C GLU A 181 0.34 8.80 -7.88
N ARG A 182 1.13 9.57 -8.62
CA ARG A 182 2.53 9.80 -8.26
C ARG A 182 2.60 10.91 -7.22
N ILE A 183 2.76 10.53 -5.97
CA ILE A 183 2.89 11.48 -4.84
C ILE A 183 4.35 11.53 -4.34
N PRO A 184 4.78 12.63 -3.70
CA PRO A 184 6.06 12.64 -2.98
C PRO A 184 6.02 11.72 -1.76
N THR A 185 7.19 11.35 -1.22
CA THR A 185 7.36 10.37 -0.13
C THR A 185 6.45 10.69 1.05
N PRO A 186 5.36 9.92 1.28
CA PRO A 186 4.36 10.27 2.28
C PRO A 186 4.89 10.02 3.70
N THR A 187 4.61 10.96 4.60
CA THR A 187 4.96 10.86 6.02
C THR A 187 3.73 10.66 6.90
N ALA A 188 2.61 11.27 6.54
CA ALA A 188 1.33 11.10 7.22
C ALA A 188 0.17 11.42 6.27
N MET A 189 -1.01 10.86 6.52
CA MET A 189 -2.21 11.17 5.76
C MET A 189 -3.39 11.34 6.72
N ALA A 190 -4.33 12.20 6.34
CA ALA A 190 -5.64 12.28 6.96
C ALA A 190 -6.71 12.20 5.87
N ILE A 191 -7.85 11.61 6.20
CA ILE A 191 -8.96 11.44 5.28
C ILE A 191 -10.24 11.95 5.93
N SER A 192 -11.08 12.58 5.12
CA SER A 192 -12.45 12.98 5.45
C SER A 192 -13.41 12.36 4.43
N LEU A 193 -14.69 12.74 4.49
CA LEU A 193 -15.66 12.29 3.49
C LEU A 193 -15.43 12.92 2.11
N SER A 194 -14.82 14.11 2.05
CA SER A 194 -14.71 14.87 0.79
C SER A 194 -13.28 14.99 0.26
N VAL A 195 -12.28 14.86 1.13
CA VAL A 195 -10.86 15.06 0.79
C VAL A 195 -9.91 14.10 1.50
N LEU A 196 -8.78 13.84 0.84
CA LEU A 196 -7.58 13.20 1.38
C LEU A 196 -6.47 14.25 1.46
N ALA A 197 -5.93 14.50 2.64
CA ALA A 197 -4.72 15.31 2.79
C ALA A 197 -3.51 14.40 2.97
N SER A 198 -2.51 14.58 2.12
CA SER A 198 -1.22 13.90 2.21
C SER A 198 -0.15 14.86 2.68
N LEU A 199 0.52 14.50 3.77
CA LEU A 199 1.81 15.06 4.11
C LEU A 199 2.89 14.21 3.49
N SER A 200 3.81 14.86 2.82
CA SER A 200 4.95 14.24 2.19
C SER A 200 6.21 15.07 2.37
N CYS A 201 7.32 14.55 1.91
CA CYS A 201 8.59 15.25 1.83
C CYS A 201 9.07 15.33 0.38
N THR A 202 9.66 16.47 0.02
CA THR A 202 10.19 16.79 -1.31
C THR A 202 11.62 17.36 -1.19
N GLY A 203 12.16 17.82 -2.32
CA GLY A 203 13.45 18.51 -2.37
C GLY A 203 14.64 17.55 -2.26
N TRP A 204 15.81 18.11 -1.95
CA TRP A 204 17.03 17.30 -1.81
C TRP A 204 16.98 16.44 -0.54
N LYS A 205 16.99 15.11 -0.72
CA LYS A 205 16.93 14.11 0.36
C LYS A 205 15.66 14.22 1.21
N ASP A 206 14.52 14.60 0.61
CA ASP A 206 13.22 14.61 1.27
C ASP A 206 13.22 15.48 2.54
N ARG A 207 13.82 16.66 2.46
CA ARG A 207 13.96 17.60 3.59
C ARG A 207 12.97 18.75 3.57
N GLU A 208 12.28 18.96 2.46
CA GLU A 208 11.30 20.02 2.31
C GLU A 208 9.92 19.45 2.60
N PRO A 209 9.22 19.89 3.66
CA PRO A 209 7.88 19.42 3.92
C PRO A 209 6.91 19.86 2.82
N PHE A 210 5.98 18.98 2.50
CA PHE A 210 4.99 19.21 1.46
C PHE A 210 3.61 18.74 1.94
N VAL A 211 2.57 19.56 1.74
CA VAL A 211 1.19 19.13 1.96
C VAL A 211 0.43 19.26 0.66
N GLU A 212 -0.33 18.23 0.30
CA GLU A 212 -1.24 18.23 -0.83
C GLU A 212 -2.61 17.72 -0.41
N VAL A 213 -3.67 18.33 -0.92
CA VAL A 213 -5.04 17.94 -0.66
C VAL A 213 -5.65 17.44 -1.96
N TYR A 214 -6.27 16.26 -1.91
CA TYR A 214 -6.97 15.64 -3.03
C TYR A 214 -8.47 15.56 -2.76
N ARG A 215 -9.27 15.75 -3.80
CA ARG A 215 -10.72 15.55 -3.75
C ARG A 215 -11.07 14.07 -3.88
N LEU A 216 -11.94 13.59 -2.99
CA LEU A 216 -12.50 12.24 -2.99
C LEU A 216 -13.91 12.22 -3.60
N ASP A 217 -14.04 12.78 -4.82
CA ASP A 217 -15.30 12.72 -5.55
C ASP A 217 -15.44 11.36 -6.24
N HIS A 218 -16.46 10.59 -5.85
CA HIS A 218 -16.76 9.27 -6.41
C HIS A 218 -17.11 9.30 -7.91
N SER A 219 -17.37 10.46 -8.48
CA SER A 219 -17.65 10.60 -9.91
C SER A 219 -16.40 10.82 -10.75
N ALA A 220 -15.25 11.11 -10.13
CA ALA A 220 -14.03 11.43 -10.86
C ALA A 220 -13.25 10.17 -11.25
N GLU A 221 -12.88 10.07 -12.54
CA GLU A 221 -12.01 9.01 -13.05
C GLU A 221 -10.61 9.05 -12.45
N LYS A 222 -10.21 10.19 -11.86
CA LYS A 222 -8.88 10.41 -11.30
C LYS A 222 -8.96 11.18 -10.00
N LEU A 223 -7.99 10.92 -9.12
CA LEU A 223 -7.79 11.66 -7.89
C LEU A 223 -7.40 13.10 -8.25
N ALA A 224 -8.28 14.07 -8.01
CA ALA A 224 -8.06 15.45 -8.39
C ALA A 224 -7.36 16.22 -7.27
N SER A 225 -6.16 16.74 -7.51
CA SER A 225 -5.49 17.66 -6.59
C SER A 225 -6.27 18.98 -6.47
N LEU A 226 -6.58 19.35 -5.22
CA LEU A 226 -7.15 20.64 -4.83
C LEU A 226 -6.07 21.70 -4.57
N GLY A 227 -4.81 21.28 -4.50
CA GLY A 227 -3.66 22.14 -4.35
C GLY A 227 -2.67 21.63 -3.32
N TYR A 228 -1.50 22.25 -3.33
CA TYR A 228 -0.40 21.96 -2.42
C TYR A 228 0.15 23.22 -1.75
N ALA A 229 0.90 23.03 -0.68
CA ALA A 229 1.70 24.08 -0.06
C ALA A 229 3.00 23.50 0.49
N ASP A 230 4.05 24.33 0.49
CA ASP A 230 5.19 24.17 1.40
C ASP A 230 4.77 24.81 2.74
N PRO A 231 4.63 24.03 3.82
CA PRO A 231 4.21 24.58 5.08
C PRO A 231 5.20 25.58 5.68
N GLY A 232 6.47 25.59 5.26
CA GLY A 232 7.52 26.44 5.85
C GLY A 232 7.63 26.21 7.35
N LEU A 233 7.52 24.95 7.77
CA LEU A 233 7.77 24.48 9.14
C LEU A 233 9.25 24.10 9.26
N GLU A 234 9.81 24.23 10.46
CA GLU A 234 11.27 24.12 10.66
C GLU A 234 11.64 22.68 11.03
N GLY A 235 10.73 21.98 11.71
CA GLY A 235 10.89 20.56 12.02
C GLY A 235 10.22 19.65 11.00
N THR A 236 10.47 18.35 11.17
CA THR A 236 9.75 17.29 10.46
C THR A 236 8.26 17.34 10.82
N ILE A 237 7.42 17.54 9.81
CA ILE A 237 5.97 17.49 9.96
C ILE A 237 5.56 16.03 10.09
N HIS A 238 4.78 15.72 11.11
CA HIS A 238 4.39 14.35 11.43
C HIS A 238 2.88 14.21 11.72
N THR A 239 2.13 15.30 11.69
CA THR A 239 0.69 15.27 11.97
C THR A 239 -0.08 16.17 11.02
N VAL A 240 -1.20 15.64 10.53
CA VAL A 240 -2.18 16.33 9.70
C VAL A 240 -3.58 16.06 10.23
N ALA A 241 -4.44 17.08 10.19
CA ALA A 241 -5.85 16.98 10.49
C ALA A 241 -6.67 17.80 9.48
N ILE A 242 -7.92 17.38 9.24
CA ILE A 242 -8.80 17.96 8.23
C ILE A 242 -10.06 18.48 8.91
N ASP A 243 -10.36 19.77 8.72
CA ASP A 243 -11.64 20.38 9.04
C ASP A 243 -12.43 20.57 7.74
N ASP A 244 -13.27 19.59 7.41
CA ASP A 244 -14.04 19.57 6.18
C ASP A 244 -15.08 20.71 6.13
N ALA A 245 -15.64 21.09 7.29
CA ALA A 245 -16.66 22.14 7.37
C ALA A 245 -16.09 23.53 7.06
N LYS A 246 -14.86 23.82 7.52
CA LYS A 246 -14.16 25.08 7.21
C LYS A 246 -13.25 24.98 5.99
N LYS A 247 -13.14 23.80 5.40
CA LYS A 247 -12.25 23.47 4.30
C LYS A 247 -10.78 23.80 4.59
N LEU A 248 -10.34 23.45 5.80
CA LEU A 248 -8.98 23.69 6.30
C LEU A 248 -8.21 22.40 6.55
N VAL A 249 -6.94 22.37 6.14
CA VAL A 249 -5.99 21.32 6.52
C VAL A 249 -5.01 21.90 7.53
N PHE A 250 -4.88 21.24 8.68
CA PHE A 250 -3.92 21.60 9.73
C PHE A 250 -2.72 20.67 9.62
N VAL A 251 -1.51 21.23 9.68
CA VAL A 251 -0.25 20.50 9.65
C VAL A 251 0.62 21.00 10.79
N ALA A 252 1.40 20.12 11.41
CA ALA A 252 2.29 20.56 12.47
C ALA A 252 3.61 19.81 12.56
N ASP A 253 4.62 20.57 12.97
CA ASP A 253 5.92 20.09 13.43
C ASP A 253 5.93 20.07 14.97
N SER A 254 7.12 19.93 15.55
CA SER A 254 7.28 19.89 17.01
C SER A 254 6.99 21.20 17.73
N TYR A 255 6.83 22.32 17.00
CA TYR A 255 6.80 23.67 17.58
C TYR A 255 5.56 24.47 17.16
N ARG A 256 5.06 24.26 15.95
CA ARG A 256 4.03 25.09 15.34
C ARG A 256 2.99 24.26 14.63
N ILE A 257 1.78 24.80 14.61
CA ILE A 257 0.66 24.31 13.80
C ILE A 257 0.36 25.38 12.76
N LYS A 258 0.25 24.98 11.50
CA LYS A 258 -0.21 25.85 10.41
C LYS A 258 -1.48 25.28 9.80
N SER A 259 -2.34 26.14 9.29
CA SER A 259 -3.52 25.71 8.53
C SER A 259 -3.56 26.33 7.15
N PHE A 260 -4.08 25.57 6.19
CA PHE A 260 -4.24 26.00 4.80
C PHE A 260 -5.66 25.74 4.35
N THR A 261 -6.22 26.64 3.52
CA THR A 261 -7.52 26.43 2.89
C THR A 261 -7.34 25.86 1.48
N TRP A 262 -8.21 24.92 1.12
CA TRP A 262 -8.35 24.41 -0.26
C TRP A 262 -9.57 24.99 -0.98
N ASP A 263 -10.31 25.90 -0.34
CA ASP A 263 -11.49 26.57 -0.88
C ASP A 263 -11.17 28.01 -1.25
N SER A 264 -10.27 28.18 -2.21
CA SER A 264 -9.89 29.51 -2.64
C SER A 264 -9.81 29.59 -4.16
N ASP A 265 -10.19 30.75 -4.69
CA ASP A 265 -9.99 31.13 -6.09
C ASP A 265 -8.51 31.46 -6.41
N GLY A 266 -7.58 30.99 -5.57
CA GLY A 266 -6.16 31.22 -5.72
C GLY A 266 -5.60 30.68 -7.04
N PRO A 267 -4.36 31.04 -7.39
CA PRO A 267 -3.67 30.44 -8.53
C PRO A 267 -3.81 28.92 -8.44
N ARG A 268 -4.27 28.32 -9.54
CA ARG A 268 -4.58 26.89 -9.62
C ARG A 268 -3.40 26.13 -8.99
N HIS A 269 -3.71 25.27 -8.03
CA HIS A 269 -2.78 24.37 -7.34
C HIS A 269 -2.06 24.86 -6.08
N GLN A 270 -2.27 26.09 -5.56
CA GLN A 270 -1.67 26.49 -4.28
C GLN A 270 -2.69 26.60 -3.14
N LEU A 271 -2.45 25.91 -2.03
CA LEU A 271 -3.24 26.09 -0.80
C LEU A 271 -2.86 27.42 -0.12
N LEU A 272 -3.85 28.18 0.32
CA LEU A 272 -3.60 29.48 0.95
C LEU A 272 -3.42 29.33 2.47
N PRO A 273 -2.35 29.89 3.06
CA PRO A 273 -2.15 29.85 4.50
C PRO A 273 -3.20 30.71 5.21
N VAL A 274 -3.77 30.19 6.30
CA VAL A 274 -4.83 30.88 7.07
C VAL A 274 -4.38 31.20 8.48
N HIS A 275 -3.79 30.23 9.20
CA HIS A 275 -3.37 30.40 10.59
C HIS A 275 -1.96 29.85 10.81
N THR A 276 -1.25 30.46 11.75
CA THR A 276 -0.04 29.92 12.36
C THR A 276 -0.20 30.02 13.87
N MET A 277 -0.07 28.89 14.56
CA MET A 277 -0.20 28.78 16.02
C MET A 277 1.10 28.21 16.58
N ASP A 278 1.55 28.78 17.70
CA ASP A 278 2.64 28.22 18.48
C ASP A 278 2.08 27.10 19.38
N SER A 279 2.59 25.88 19.23
CA SER A 279 2.21 24.73 20.06
C SER A 279 3.25 24.40 21.13
N GLY A 280 4.27 25.24 21.31
CA GLY A 280 5.43 24.94 22.14
C GLY A 280 6.08 23.62 21.72
N THR A 281 6.83 22.98 22.61
CA THR A 281 7.41 21.66 22.34
C THR A 281 6.35 20.55 22.44
N CYS A 282 5.81 20.15 21.30
CA CYS A 282 4.74 19.16 21.22
C CYS A 282 4.88 18.26 19.99
N SER A 283 4.95 16.94 20.20
CA SER A 283 4.98 15.95 19.12
C SER A 283 3.72 15.09 19.07
N SER A 284 2.66 15.47 19.79
CA SER A 284 1.42 14.68 19.78
C SER A 284 0.63 14.93 18.48
N PRO A 285 -0.23 13.98 18.08
CA PRO A 285 -1.20 14.20 17.04
C PRO A 285 -2.10 15.42 17.32
N ILE A 286 -2.59 16.03 16.25
CA ILE A 286 -3.68 17.02 16.29
C ILE A 286 -5.02 16.27 16.32
N SER A 287 -5.95 16.74 17.14
CA SER A 287 -7.35 16.31 17.10
C SER A 287 -8.26 17.51 16.98
N LEU A 288 -9.28 17.41 16.13
CA LEU A 288 -10.28 18.45 15.95
C LEU A 288 -11.56 18.01 16.66
N LEU A 289 -12.12 18.89 17.50
CA LEU A 289 -13.38 18.65 18.21
C LEU A 289 -14.47 19.62 17.73
N ASP A 290 -15.72 19.20 17.92
CA ASP A 290 -16.93 19.97 17.61
C ASP A 290 -16.94 20.55 16.18
N GLY A 291 -16.65 19.70 15.19
CA GLY A 291 -16.56 20.15 13.79
C GLY A 291 -15.42 21.15 13.58
N GLY A 292 -14.30 20.96 14.27
CA GLY A 292 -13.12 21.82 14.19
C GLY A 292 -13.25 23.16 14.92
N ALA A 293 -14.27 23.35 15.77
CA ALA A 293 -14.36 24.55 16.61
C ALA A 293 -13.26 24.60 17.68
N ARG A 294 -12.71 23.45 18.08
CA ARG A 294 -11.58 23.34 19.00
C ARG A 294 -10.49 22.46 18.40
N LEU A 295 -9.25 22.89 18.55
CA LEU A 295 -8.08 22.12 18.14
C LEU A 295 -7.36 21.66 19.40
N LEU A 296 -7.26 20.35 19.56
CA LEU A 296 -6.54 19.74 20.68
C LEU A 296 -5.16 19.27 20.26
N ARG A 297 -4.16 19.65 21.05
CA ARG A 297 -2.82 19.09 20.97
C ARG A 297 -2.21 18.94 22.37
N MET A 298 -1.60 17.80 22.64
CA MET A 298 -1.07 17.43 23.97
C MET A 298 0.43 17.68 24.05
N SER A 299 0.86 18.65 24.85
CA SER A 299 2.29 18.89 25.16
C SER A 299 2.59 18.44 26.59
N GLY A 300 3.22 17.26 26.75
CA GLY A 300 3.57 16.71 28.05
C GLY A 300 2.37 16.53 28.98
N GLN A 301 2.09 17.52 29.82
CA GLN A 301 0.96 17.58 30.77
C GLN A 301 -0.04 18.72 30.49
N LYS A 302 0.15 19.49 29.42
CA LYS A 302 -0.73 20.61 29.04
C LYS A 302 -1.52 20.24 27.80
N LEU A 303 -2.83 20.36 27.91
CA LEU A 303 -3.74 20.33 26.77
C LEU A 303 -3.78 21.74 26.17
N LEU A 304 -3.35 21.88 24.93
CA LEU A 304 -3.63 23.06 24.12
C LEU A 304 -5.04 22.89 23.56
N ILE A 305 -5.91 23.88 23.81
CA ILE A 305 -7.29 23.97 23.31
C ILE A 305 -7.40 25.24 22.47
#